data_AF-A0A7J2S0E2-F1
#
_entry.id   AF-A0A7J2S0E2-F1
#
_cell.length_a   1.000
_cell.length_b   1.000
_cell.length_c   1.000
_cell.angle_alpha   90.00
_cell.angle_beta   90.00
_cell.angle_gamma   90.00
#
_symmetry.space_group_name_H-M   'P 1'
#
loop_
_entity.id
_entity.type
_entity.pdbx_description
1 polymer ?
#
loop_
_entity_poly.entity_id
_entity_poly.type
_entity_poly.pdbx_seq_one_letter_code
_entity_poly.pdbx_strand_id
1 'polypeptide(L)'
;MKKEAIVLGVMVVFAIAFFAPVIPAAAEEESIQYDGWVGPDSALYGLKIAFENIYEAVSFSVDAKLAKQAINAEKRLAEAEAMMEKGKPEAAQKALERYMIKVAAINRTVCEDNCSETSLQNVQQRMYRHRITLQALIEDPKMPEEAKPALEMALNRSRVAEMVLSERVLKSQMMHAEDELAEIKRMVEAGDSEAVEEAMEMYMAKMREINETIERVSLSEKGLQHAQEMITRHKTVLQALIEDPKMPEEAKPALQRALNNSKIAENAIERAEEKMMRPESPPAEERPEVSPAKERPTEMHENVSEERPTEAPAEGRSEEVPAKGRPEEVPAGKVSEGGGKGDR
;
A
#
# COMPACT_ATOMS: atom_id res chain seq x y z
N MET A 1 65.54 -19.88 -38.95
CA MET A 1 64.47 -20.77 -38.41
C MET A 1 64.77 -20.90 -36.92
N LYS A 2 63.93 -20.57 -35.93
CA LYS A 2 62.49 -20.32 -35.80
C LYS A 2 62.28 -19.16 -34.80
N LYS A 3 61.11 -18.52 -34.88
CA LYS A 3 60.65 -17.41 -34.04
C LYS A 3 60.10 -17.96 -32.72
N GLU A 4 60.45 -17.34 -31.59
CA GLU A 4 59.65 -17.48 -30.36
C GLU A 4 58.90 -16.18 -30.12
N ALA A 5 57.58 -16.29 -30.05
CA ALA A 5 56.66 -15.18 -29.77
C ALA A 5 56.30 -15.25 -28.28
N ILE A 6 56.64 -14.19 -27.54
CA ILE A 6 56.24 -13.99 -26.15
C ILE A 6 54.84 -13.36 -26.18
N VAL A 7 53.84 -14.15 -25.79
CA VAL A 7 52.47 -13.66 -25.56
C VAL A 7 52.39 -13.17 -24.12
N LEU A 8 52.33 -11.85 -23.96
CA LEU A 8 52.13 -11.18 -22.67
C LEU A 8 50.62 -11.18 -22.37
N GLY A 9 50.17 -12.11 -21.53
CA GLY A 9 48.80 -12.15 -21.03
C GLY A 9 48.60 -11.16 -19.89
N VAL A 10 47.84 -10.08 -20.14
CA VAL A 10 47.38 -9.16 -19.10
C VAL A 10 46.14 -9.77 -18.45
N MET A 11 46.32 -10.34 -17.27
CA MET A 11 45.23 -10.82 -16.41
C MET A 11 44.69 -9.63 -15.61
N VAL A 12 43.53 -9.09 -16.00
CA VAL A 12 42.78 -8.10 -15.22
C VAL A 12 41.98 -8.86 -14.17
N VAL A 13 42.46 -8.82 -12.93
CA VAL A 13 41.75 -9.32 -11.75
C VAL A 13 40.69 -8.28 -11.38
N PHE A 14 39.45 -8.49 -11.83
CA PHE A 14 38.29 -7.77 -11.32
C PHE A 14 37.96 -8.30 -9.93
N ALA A 15 38.32 -7.55 -8.90
CA ALA A 15 37.83 -7.75 -7.55
C ALA A 15 36.33 -7.40 -7.52
N ILE A 16 35.48 -8.41 -7.63
CA ILE A 16 34.04 -8.28 -7.40
C ILE A 16 33.87 -8.13 -5.88
N ALA A 17 33.78 -6.90 -5.41
CA ALA A 17 33.29 -6.61 -4.08
C ALA A 17 31.82 -7.06 -4.01
N PHE A 18 31.55 -8.06 -3.17
CA PHE A 18 30.20 -8.42 -2.75
C PHE A 18 29.55 -7.22 -2.07
N PHE A 19 28.84 -6.40 -2.83
CA PHE A 19 27.82 -5.50 -2.29
C PHE A 19 26.68 -6.38 -1.82
N ALA A 20 26.64 -6.70 -0.53
CA ALA A 20 25.40 -7.16 0.09
C ALA A 20 24.37 -6.02 -0.09
N PRO A 21 23.18 -6.30 -0.66
CA PRO A 21 22.13 -5.31 -0.71
C PRO A 21 21.70 -5.02 0.73
N VAL A 22 22.05 -3.84 1.23
CA VAL A 22 21.39 -3.26 2.40
C VAL A 22 19.95 -3.02 1.96
N ILE A 23 19.02 -3.85 2.43
CA ILE A 23 17.59 -3.62 2.28
C ILE A 23 17.25 -2.50 3.26
N PRO A 24 16.90 -1.28 2.81
CA PRO A 24 16.54 -0.22 3.73
C PRO A 24 15.21 -0.59 4.41
N ALA A 25 15.24 -0.64 5.74
CA ALA A 25 14.05 -0.66 6.58
C ALA A 25 13.20 0.57 6.26
N ALA A 26 11.90 0.34 6.04
CA ALA A 26 10.82 1.31 5.86
C ALA A 26 11.25 2.78 5.88
N ALA A 27 11.64 3.30 4.71
CA ALA A 27 11.93 4.71 4.53
C ALA A 27 10.66 5.52 4.82
N GLU A 28 10.77 6.54 5.67
CA GLU A 28 9.76 7.59 5.75
C GLU A 28 9.54 8.13 4.33
N GLU A 29 8.36 7.87 3.76
CA GLU A 29 8.06 8.23 2.38
C GLU A 29 7.76 9.74 2.30
N GLU A 30 8.83 10.53 2.19
CA GLU A 30 8.80 11.95 1.88
C GLU A 30 8.12 12.18 0.52
N SER A 31 7.12 13.06 0.47
CA SER A 31 6.45 13.41 -0.78
C SER A 31 7.43 14.11 -1.73
N ILE A 32 7.44 13.72 -3.00
CA ILE A 32 8.35 14.30 -3.98
C ILE A 32 7.92 15.76 -4.23
N GLN A 33 8.62 16.73 -3.65
CA GLN A 33 8.49 18.13 -4.04
C GLN A 33 9.26 18.40 -5.34
N TYR A 34 8.66 19.17 -6.25
CA TYR A 34 9.30 19.52 -7.51
C TYR A 34 10.07 20.85 -7.41
N ASP A 35 11.40 20.78 -7.34
CA ASP A 35 12.31 21.94 -7.34
C ASP A 35 13.14 22.08 -8.64
N GLY A 36 12.90 21.20 -9.62
CA GLY A 36 13.77 21.05 -10.78
C GLY A 36 13.75 22.22 -11.77
N TRP A 37 14.92 22.51 -12.37
CA TRP A 37 15.05 23.51 -13.44
C TRP A 37 14.47 23.04 -14.79
N VAL A 38 14.32 21.73 -15.02
CA VAL A 38 13.79 21.16 -16.26
C VAL A 38 12.33 20.72 -16.09
N GLY A 39 11.41 21.69 -16.23
CA GLY A 39 9.97 21.50 -16.12
C GLY A 39 9.26 21.32 -17.47
N PRO A 40 7.94 21.10 -17.48
CA PRO A 40 7.15 20.85 -18.69
C PRO A 40 7.20 21.95 -19.75
N ASP A 41 7.51 23.18 -19.34
CA ASP A 41 7.68 24.37 -20.19
C ASP A 41 9.08 24.47 -20.83
N SER A 42 10.03 23.64 -20.42
CA SER A 42 11.40 23.63 -20.95
C SER A 42 11.51 22.83 -22.26
N ALA A 43 12.32 23.32 -23.20
CA ALA A 43 12.69 22.58 -24.42
C ALA A 43 13.42 21.26 -24.11
N LEU A 44 14.12 21.19 -22.97
CA LEU A 44 14.84 20.00 -22.53
C LEU A 44 13.93 18.96 -21.84
N TYR A 45 12.65 19.28 -21.61
CA TYR A 45 11.72 18.37 -20.95
C TYR A 45 11.56 17.05 -21.71
N GLY A 46 11.48 17.09 -23.03
CA GLY A 46 11.41 15.88 -23.85
C GLY A 46 12.61 14.96 -23.66
N LEU A 47 13.81 15.55 -23.50
CA LEU A 47 15.04 14.80 -23.25
C LEU A 47 15.05 14.17 -21.85
N LYS A 48 14.57 14.89 -20.83
CA LYS A 48 14.35 14.36 -19.47
C LYS A 48 13.45 13.12 -19.52
N ILE A 49 12.29 13.23 -20.16
CA ILE A 49 11.35 12.11 -20.30
C ILE A 49 11.98 10.94 -21.09
N ALA A 50 12.77 11.22 -22.12
CA ALA A 50 13.44 10.17 -22.89
C ALA A 50 14.46 9.38 -22.04
N PHE A 51 15.30 10.06 -21.25
CA PHE A 51 16.23 9.40 -20.35
C PHE A 51 15.52 8.59 -19.25
N GLU A 52 14.47 9.14 -18.65
CA GLU A 52 13.65 8.42 -17.67
C GLU A 52 13.04 7.14 -18.28
N ASN A 53 12.54 7.20 -19.51
CA ASN A 53 11.99 6.04 -20.21
C ASN A 53 13.06 4.99 -20.56
N ILE A 54 14.27 5.39 -20.94
CA ILE A 54 15.39 4.46 -21.15
C ILE A 54 15.73 3.76 -19.83
N TYR A 55 15.83 4.53 -18.74
CA TYR A 55 16.13 3.98 -17.42
C TYR A 55 15.04 3.03 -16.89
N GLU A 56 13.77 3.33 -17.20
CA GLU A 56 12.65 2.45 -16.90
C GLU A 56 12.71 1.15 -17.71
N ALA A 57 13.02 1.22 -19.01
CA ALA A 57 13.07 0.09 -19.93
C ALA A 57 14.21 -0.91 -19.63
N VAL A 58 15.31 -0.45 -19.04
CA VAL A 58 16.45 -1.31 -18.63
C VAL A 58 16.30 -1.90 -17.22
N SER A 59 15.10 -1.82 -16.63
CA SER A 59 14.82 -2.46 -15.34
C SER A 59 14.88 -3.99 -15.46
N PHE A 60 15.66 -4.63 -14.59
CA PHE A 60 15.90 -6.08 -14.63
C PHE A 60 14.75 -6.94 -14.06
N SER A 61 13.76 -6.33 -13.41
CA SER A 61 12.60 -7.05 -12.86
C SER A 61 11.31 -6.26 -13.02
N VAL A 62 10.17 -6.97 -12.99
CA VAL A 62 8.82 -6.38 -13.07
C VAL A 62 8.58 -5.44 -11.89
N ASP A 63 8.99 -5.83 -10.68
CA ASP A 63 8.91 -4.99 -9.49
C ASP A 63 9.71 -3.68 -9.64
N ALA A 64 10.96 -3.77 -10.10
CA ALA A 64 11.80 -2.58 -10.30
C ALA A 64 11.21 -1.64 -11.36
N LYS A 65 10.64 -2.20 -12.43
CA LYS A 65 9.94 -1.44 -13.48
C LYS A 65 8.69 -0.77 -12.91
N LEU A 66 7.88 -1.50 -12.16
CA LEU A 66 6.65 -1.02 -11.53
C LEU A 66 6.93 0.12 -10.53
N ALA A 67 7.94 -0.05 -9.66
CA ALA A 67 8.37 0.99 -8.73
C ALA A 67 8.86 2.26 -9.44
N LYS A 68 9.67 2.12 -10.50
CA LYS A 68 10.11 3.29 -11.30
C LYS A 68 8.95 3.99 -11.99
N GLN A 69 7.96 3.25 -12.49
CA GLN A 69 6.76 3.83 -13.10
C GLN A 69 5.96 4.63 -12.08
N ALA A 70 5.78 4.11 -10.86
CA ALA A 70 5.12 4.82 -9.76
C ALA A 70 5.86 6.12 -9.38
N ILE A 71 7.17 6.06 -9.20
CA ILE A 71 8.02 7.23 -8.92
C ILE A 71 7.91 8.27 -10.05
N ASN A 72 7.93 7.82 -11.30
CA ASN A 72 7.81 8.72 -12.44
C ASN A 72 6.40 9.34 -12.53
N ALA A 73 5.34 8.60 -12.19
CA ALA A 73 3.99 9.17 -12.07
C ALA A 73 3.96 10.26 -10.99
N GLU A 74 4.48 9.97 -9.80
CA GLU A 74 4.53 10.92 -8.67
C GLU A 74 5.28 12.20 -9.05
N LYS A 75 6.43 12.09 -9.74
CA LYS A 75 7.17 13.25 -10.29
C LYS A 75 6.33 14.09 -11.24
N ARG A 76 5.51 13.48 -12.10
CA ARG A 76 4.65 14.22 -13.03
C ARG A 76 3.53 14.93 -12.29
N LEU A 77 3.00 14.35 -11.22
CA LEU A 77 1.99 14.99 -10.38
C LEU A 77 2.57 16.21 -9.65
N ALA A 78 3.75 16.05 -9.03
CA ALA A 78 4.48 17.15 -8.39
C ALA A 78 4.87 18.27 -9.38
N GLU A 79 5.25 17.92 -10.61
CA GLU A 79 5.48 18.89 -11.69
C GLU A 79 4.19 19.66 -12.03
N ALA A 80 3.04 18.98 -12.08
CA ALA A 80 1.76 19.62 -12.36
C ALA A 80 1.38 20.63 -11.26
N GLU A 81 1.49 20.24 -10.00
CA GLU A 81 1.28 21.10 -8.82
C GLU A 81 2.14 22.36 -8.90
N ALA A 82 3.46 22.18 -9.06
CA ALA A 82 4.38 23.30 -9.12
C ALA A 82 4.13 24.24 -10.31
N MET A 83 3.59 23.74 -11.43
CA MET A 83 3.20 24.59 -12.56
C MET A 83 1.88 25.34 -12.30
N MET A 84 0.93 24.72 -11.59
CA MET A 84 -0.31 25.38 -11.17
C MET A 84 -0.04 26.53 -10.20
N GLU A 85 0.81 26.31 -9.20
CA GLU A 85 1.25 27.36 -8.26
C GLU A 85 1.93 28.54 -8.97
N LYS A 86 2.62 28.27 -10.08
CA LYS A 86 3.29 29.28 -10.91
C LYS A 86 2.35 29.96 -11.92
N GLY A 87 1.06 29.63 -11.93
CA GLY A 87 0.08 30.16 -12.88
C GLY A 87 0.36 29.75 -14.33
N LYS A 88 0.87 28.54 -14.56
CA LYS A 88 1.21 27.99 -15.88
C LYS A 88 0.31 26.79 -16.23
N PRO A 89 -0.99 27.01 -16.50
CA PRO A 89 -1.96 25.92 -16.67
C PRO A 89 -1.62 24.97 -17.84
N GLU A 90 -1.07 25.47 -18.95
CA GLU A 90 -0.69 24.62 -20.09
C GLU A 90 0.48 23.67 -19.75
N ALA A 91 1.44 24.16 -18.96
CA ALA A 91 2.56 23.34 -18.48
C ALA A 91 2.07 22.28 -17.49
N ALA A 92 1.11 22.63 -16.63
CA ALA A 92 0.47 21.70 -15.70
C ALA A 92 -0.32 20.61 -16.45
N GLN A 93 -1.13 20.99 -17.45
CA GLN A 93 -1.86 20.04 -18.29
C GLN A 93 -0.90 19.06 -18.98
N LYS A 94 0.20 19.56 -19.54
CA LYS A 94 1.24 18.71 -20.15
C LYS A 94 1.88 17.74 -19.14
N ALA A 95 2.09 18.14 -17.89
CA ALA A 95 2.55 17.24 -16.84
C ALA A 95 1.49 16.17 -16.50
N LEU A 96 0.22 16.55 -16.40
CA LEU A 96 -0.90 15.62 -16.17
C LEU A 96 -1.09 14.60 -17.31
N GLU A 97 -0.87 15.01 -18.56
CA GLU A 97 -0.84 14.07 -19.70
C GLU A 97 0.26 13.01 -19.52
N ARG A 98 1.46 13.44 -19.09
CA ARG A 98 2.56 12.52 -18.81
C ARG A 98 2.30 11.64 -17.60
N TYR A 99 1.64 12.17 -16.57
CA TYR A 99 1.15 11.41 -15.43
C TYR A 99 0.23 10.28 -15.89
N MET A 100 -0.79 10.59 -16.69
CA MET A 100 -1.73 9.59 -17.21
C MET A 100 -1.06 8.51 -18.06
N ILE A 101 -0.02 8.86 -18.84
CA ILE A 101 0.80 7.88 -19.57
C ILE A 101 1.51 6.92 -18.61
N LYS A 102 2.02 7.42 -17.48
CA LYS A 102 2.68 6.58 -16.46
C LYS A 102 1.68 5.71 -15.71
N VAL A 103 0.51 6.24 -15.35
CA VAL A 103 -0.59 5.43 -14.78
C VAL A 103 -1.01 4.31 -15.73
N ALA A 104 -1.11 4.59 -17.04
CA ALA A 104 -1.39 3.55 -18.04
C ALA A 104 -0.24 2.54 -18.20
N ALA A 105 1.01 2.92 -17.91
CA ALA A 105 2.14 1.99 -17.87
C ALA A 105 2.08 1.09 -16.62
N ILE A 106 1.76 1.66 -15.45
CA ILE A 106 1.54 0.93 -14.19
C ILE A 106 0.48 -0.16 -14.39
N ASN A 107 -0.68 0.19 -14.96
CA ASN A 107 -1.76 -0.79 -15.21
C ASN A 107 -1.33 -1.94 -16.12
N ARG A 108 -0.45 -1.69 -17.09
CA ARG A 108 0.09 -2.75 -17.94
C ARG A 108 1.05 -3.64 -17.17
N THR A 109 1.99 -3.06 -16.43
CA THR A 109 3.01 -3.80 -15.67
C THR A 109 2.40 -4.63 -14.54
N VAL A 110 1.37 -4.11 -13.86
CA VAL A 110 0.63 -4.83 -12.79
C VAL A 110 -0.04 -6.11 -13.30
N CYS A 111 -0.38 -6.16 -14.59
CA CYS A 111 -0.93 -7.34 -15.25
C CYS A 111 0.15 -8.33 -15.72
N GLU A 112 1.44 -7.98 -15.66
CA GLU A 112 2.53 -8.91 -15.92
C GLU A 112 2.64 -9.93 -14.76
N ASP A 113 3.07 -11.15 -15.08
CA ASP A 113 3.35 -12.18 -14.07
C ASP A 113 4.63 -11.83 -13.30
N ASN A 114 4.78 -12.37 -12.09
CA ASN A 114 5.94 -12.15 -11.19
C ASN A 114 6.05 -10.76 -10.54
N CYS A 115 4.95 -9.99 -10.47
CA CYS A 115 4.88 -8.89 -9.51
C CYS A 115 4.81 -9.46 -8.09
N SER A 116 5.69 -9.02 -7.19
CA SER A 116 5.56 -9.41 -5.77
C SER A 116 4.38 -8.70 -5.10
N GLU A 117 3.76 -9.36 -4.11
CA GLU A 117 2.69 -8.79 -3.28
C GLU A 117 3.14 -7.45 -2.68
N THR A 118 4.36 -7.40 -2.14
CA THR A 118 4.96 -6.18 -1.55
C THR A 118 5.08 -5.05 -2.58
N SER A 119 5.54 -5.34 -3.80
CA SER A 119 5.63 -4.30 -4.84
C SER A 119 4.25 -3.79 -5.24
N LEU A 120 3.25 -4.66 -5.33
CA LEU A 120 1.87 -4.26 -5.63
C LEU A 120 1.29 -3.36 -4.52
N GLN A 121 1.46 -3.73 -3.25
CA GLN A 121 1.00 -2.94 -2.11
C GLN A 121 1.67 -1.56 -2.05
N ASN A 122 2.98 -1.49 -2.27
CA ASN A 122 3.71 -0.22 -2.29
C ASN A 122 3.19 0.72 -3.38
N VAL A 123 2.95 0.21 -4.59
CA VAL A 123 2.41 1.03 -5.68
C VAL A 123 0.93 1.38 -5.46
N GLN A 124 0.14 0.47 -4.88
CA GLN A 124 -1.24 0.76 -4.47
C GLN A 124 -1.28 1.94 -3.49
N GLN A 125 -0.42 1.95 -2.47
CA GLN A 125 -0.36 3.04 -1.49
C GLN A 125 0.01 4.38 -2.15
N ARG A 126 0.96 4.38 -3.08
CA ARG A 126 1.31 5.60 -3.85
C ARG A 126 0.15 6.10 -4.71
N MET A 127 -0.54 5.19 -5.39
CA MET A 127 -1.72 5.54 -6.19
C MET A 127 -2.86 6.12 -5.36
N TYR A 128 -3.07 5.60 -4.15
CA TYR A 128 -4.03 6.18 -3.20
C TYR A 128 -3.66 7.62 -2.83
N ARG A 129 -2.38 7.91 -2.58
CA ARG A 129 -1.92 9.29 -2.33
C ARG A 129 -2.13 10.19 -3.54
N HIS A 130 -1.79 9.72 -4.75
CA HIS A 130 -2.04 10.49 -5.96
C HIS A 130 -3.51 10.87 -6.10
N ARG A 131 -4.44 9.97 -5.74
CA ARG A 131 -5.88 10.24 -5.74
C ARG A 131 -6.26 11.35 -4.76
N ILE A 132 -5.73 11.31 -3.54
CA ILE A 132 -5.96 12.36 -2.53
C ILE A 132 -5.45 13.70 -3.05
N THR A 133 -4.22 13.72 -3.56
CA THR A 133 -3.60 14.94 -4.07
C THR A 133 -4.36 15.52 -5.25
N LEU A 134 -4.76 14.70 -6.22
CA LEU A 134 -5.59 15.12 -7.36
C LEU A 134 -6.94 15.67 -6.91
N GLN A 135 -7.58 15.04 -5.92
CA GLN A 135 -8.84 15.52 -5.35
C GLN A 135 -8.66 16.89 -4.68
N ALA A 136 -7.62 17.04 -3.86
CA ALA A 136 -7.30 18.30 -3.19
C ALA A 136 -7.03 19.43 -4.20
N LEU A 137 -6.35 19.13 -5.30
CA LEU A 137 -6.13 20.09 -6.39
C LEU A 137 -7.43 20.51 -7.08
N ILE A 138 -8.35 19.58 -7.33
CA ILE A 138 -9.66 19.90 -7.92
C ILE A 138 -10.48 20.79 -7.00
N GLU A 139 -10.40 20.56 -5.68
CA GLU A 139 -11.15 21.29 -4.66
C GLU A 139 -10.52 22.64 -4.29
N ASP A 140 -9.26 22.90 -4.67
CA ASP A 140 -8.59 24.16 -4.38
C ASP A 140 -9.31 25.33 -5.10
N PRO A 141 -9.83 26.35 -4.37
CA PRO A 141 -10.46 27.52 -4.97
C PRO A 141 -9.55 28.33 -5.90
N LYS A 142 -8.22 28.17 -5.78
CA LYS A 142 -7.23 28.85 -6.64
C LYS A 142 -6.94 28.06 -7.92
N MET A 143 -7.52 26.88 -8.08
CA MET A 143 -7.27 26.03 -9.25
C MET A 143 -7.82 26.68 -10.53
N PRO A 144 -7.00 26.89 -11.58
CA PRO A 144 -7.49 27.41 -12.85
C PRO A 144 -8.56 26.50 -13.45
N GLU A 145 -9.67 27.07 -13.90
CA GLU A 145 -10.78 26.33 -14.52
C GLU A 145 -10.32 25.52 -15.74
N GLU A 146 -9.33 26.03 -16.46
CA GLU A 146 -8.74 25.37 -17.64
C GLU A 146 -8.06 24.05 -17.28
N ALA A 147 -7.56 23.88 -16.05
CA ALA A 147 -6.84 22.68 -15.61
C ALA A 147 -7.78 21.59 -15.07
N LYS A 148 -9.00 21.95 -14.63
CA LYS A 148 -9.93 21.02 -13.99
C LYS A 148 -10.27 19.78 -14.84
N PRO A 149 -10.56 19.87 -16.15
CA PRO A 149 -10.86 18.69 -16.95
C PRO A 149 -9.69 17.68 -16.99
N ALA A 150 -8.45 18.17 -17.02
CA ALA A 150 -7.26 17.31 -17.02
C ALA A 150 -7.05 16.65 -15.65
N LEU A 151 -7.30 17.38 -14.55
CA LEU A 151 -7.25 16.85 -13.19
C LEU A 151 -8.31 15.78 -12.95
N GLU A 152 -9.55 16.02 -13.35
CA GLU A 152 -10.65 15.05 -13.24
C GLU A 152 -10.35 13.78 -14.04
N MET A 153 -9.80 13.93 -15.25
CA MET A 153 -9.37 12.78 -16.05
C MET A 153 -8.23 12.02 -15.36
N ALA A 154 -7.22 12.71 -14.83
CA ALA A 154 -6.13 12.10 -14.09
C ALA A 154 -6.64 11.38 -12.82
N LEU A 155 -7.58 11.97 -12.09
CA LEU A 155 -8.22 11.39 -10.91
C LEU A 155 -8.94 10.09 -11.27
N ASN A 156 -9.76 10.11 -12.33
CA ASN A 156 -10.47 8.92 -12.80
C ASN A 156 -9.53 7.81 -13.24
N ARG A 157 -8.44 8.14 -13.95
CA ARG A 157 -7.39 7.17 -14.32
C ARG A 157 -6.71 6.57 -13.09
N SER A 158 -6.47 7.39 -12.07
CA SER A 158 -5.87 6.96 -10.81
C SER A 158 -6.77 6.00 -10.04
N ARG A 159 -8.08 6.29 -9.96
CA ARG A 159 -9.09 5.39 -9.36
C ARG A 159 -9.11 4.03 -10.05
N VAL A 160 -9.11 4.00 -11.39
CA VAL A 160 -9.07 2.74 -12.14
C VAL A 160 -7.78 1.97 -11.88
N ALA A 161 -6.64 2.66 -11.82
CA ALA A 161 -5.35 2.02 -11.54
C ALA A 161 -5.28 1.44 -10.11
N GLU A 162 -5.75 2.20 -9.12
CA GLU A 162 -5.86 1.77 -7.73
C GLU A 162 -6.75 0.52 -7.61
N MET A 163 -7.89 0.49 -8.30
CA MET A 163 -8.77 -0.69 -8.34
C MET A 163 -8.06 -1.92 -8.94
N VAL A 164 -7.39 -1.77 -10.08
CA VAL A 164 -6.63 -2.87 -10.72
C VAL A 164 -5.51 -3.39 -9.81
N LEU A 165 -4.78 -2.49 -9.15
CA LEU A 165 -3.76 -2.86 -8.16
C LEU A 165 -4.38 -3.63 -6.99
N SER A 166 -5.52 -3.17 -6.49
CA SER A 166 -6.24 -3.80 -5.37
C SER A 166 -6.69 -5.21 -5.70
N GLU A 167 -7.22 -5.43 -6.91
CA GLU A 167 -7.57 -6.77 -7.39
C GLU A 167 -6.36 -7.70 -7.49
N ARG A 168 -5.21 -7.18 -7.90
CA ARG A 168 -3.98 -7.98 -8.02
C ARG A 168 -3.36 -8.30 -6.66
N VAL A 169 -3.39 -7.35 -5.71
CA VAL A 169 -3.02 -7.61 -4.30
C VAL A 169 -3.93 -8.71 -3.73
N LEU A 170 -5.24 -8.55 -3.86
CA LEU A 170 -6.21 -9.52 -3.35
C LEU A 170 -6.01 -10.90 -3.95
N LYS A 171 -5.82 -10.98 -5.27
CA LYS A 171 -5.53 -12.25 -5.96
C LYS A 171 -4.25 -12.90 -5.43
N SER A 172 -3.18 -12.13 -5.27
CA SER A 172 -1.91 -12.63 -4.72
C SER A 172 -2.10 -13.19 -3.31
N GLN A 173 -2.84 -12.49 -2.46
CA GLN A 173 -3.10 -12.92 -1.09
C GLN A 173 -3.94 -14.21 -1.05
N MET A 174 -4.94 -14.32 -1.91
CA MET A 174 -5.76 -15.52 -2.02
C MET A 174 -4.96 -16.72 -2.52
N MET A 175 -4.05 -16.54 -3.48
CA MET A 175 -3.16 -17.60 -3.93
C MET A 175 -2.24 -18.07 -2.79
N HIS A 176 -1.65 -17.15 -2.02
CA HIS A 176 -0.85 -17.54 -0.84
C HIS A 176 -1.69 -18.33 0.18
N ALA A 177 -2.92 -17.90 0.46
CA ALA A 177 -3.82 -18.65 1.34
C ALA A 177 -4.18 -20.05 0.79
N GLU A 178 -4.30 -20.21 -0.54
CA GLU A 178 -4.49 -21.51 -1.17
C GLU A 178 -3.25 -22.41 -1.02
N ASP A 179 -2.05 -21.86 -1.20
CA ASP A 179 -0.78 -22.56 -0.98
C ASP A 179 -0.66 -23.04 0.47
N GLU A 180 -1.03 -22.21 1.45
CA GLU A 180 -1.07 -22.61 2.87
C GLU A 180 -2.04 -23.76 3.13
N LEU A 181 -3.23 -23.73 2.52
CA LEU A 181 -4.19 -24.84 2.64
C LEU A 181 -3.66 -26.15 2.03
N ALA A 182 -2.93 -26.06 0.92
CA ALA A 182 -2.29 -27.22 0.31
C ALA A 182 -1.20 -27.79 1.23
N GLU A 183 -0.42 -26.93 1.89
CA GLU A 183 0.62 -27.35 2.82
C GLU A 183 0.04 -27.96 4.11
N ILE A 184 -1.01 -27.35 4.69
CA ILE A 184 -1.77 -27.92 5.80
C ILE A 184 -2.22 -29.34 5.46
N LYS A 185 -2.81 -29.54 4.28
CA LYS A 185 -3.25 -30.86 3.83
C LYS A 185 -2.09 -31.87 3.78
N ARG A 186 -0.93 -31.46 3.25
CA ARG A 186 0.27 -32.30 3.19
C ARG A 186 0.77 -32.69 4.58
N MET A 187 0.76 -31.76 5.53
CA MET A 187 1.18 -31.99 6.91
C MET A 187 0.21 -32.91 7.66
N VAL A 188 -1.10 -32.78 7.43
CA VAL A 188 -2.13 -33.71 7.95
C VAL A 188 -1.90 -35.13 7.43
N GLU A 189 -1.62 -35.29 6.13
CA GLU A 189 -1.30 -36.59 5.54
C GLU A 189 -0.03 -37.22 6.13
N ALA A 190 0.94 -36.39 6.54
CA ALA A 190 2.17 -36.81 7.21
C ALA A 190 1.99 -37.10 8.71
N GLY A 191 0.87 -36.68 9.32
CA GLY A 191 0.62 -36.80 10.75
C GLY A 191 1.44 -35.84 11.62
N ASP A 192 1.90 -34.71 11.06
CA ASP A 192 2.70 -33.71 11.76
C ASP A 192 1.79 -32.61 12.33
N SER A 193 1.28 -32.83 13.54
CA SER A 193 0.31 -31.93 14.18
C SER A 193 0.87 -30.55 14.52
N GLU A 194 2.16 -30.46 14.85
CA GLU A 194 2.82 -29.19 15.19
C GLU A 194 2.95 -28.31 13.94
N ALA A 195 3.40 -28.89 12.83
CA ALA A 195 3.49 -28.19 11.56
C ALA A 195 2.10 -27.73 11.05
N VAL A 196 1.06 -28.54 11.24
CA VAL A 196 -0.33 -28.15 10.91
C VAL A 196 -0.76 -26.89 11.66
N GLU A 197 -0.43 -26.76 12.94
CA GLU A 197 -0.80 -25.59 13.75
C GLU A 197 -0.09 -24.33 13.25
N GLU A 198 1.21 -24.41 12.94
CA GLU A 198 1.98 -23.29 12.39
C GLU A 198 1.43 -22.82 11.03
N ALA A 199 1.19 -23.75 10.11
CA ALA A 199 0.62 -23.42 8.79
C ALA A 199 -0.80 -22.85 8.91
N MET A 200 -1.58 -23.27 9.90
CA MET A 200 -2.91 -22.70 10.18
C MET A 200 -2.82 -21.23 10.63
N GLU A 201 -1.85 -20.88 11.46
CA GLU A 201 -1.63 -19.50 11.89
C GLU A 201 -1.22 -18.62 10.70
N MET A 202 -0.39 -19.13 9.78
CA MET A 202 -0.03 -18.45 8.53
C MET A 202 -1.26 -18.22 7.63
N TYR A 203 -2.09 -19.25 7.44
CA TYR A 203 -3.36 -19.13 6.72
C TYR A 203 -4.27 -18.05 7.36
N MET A 204 -4.42 -18.07 8.68
CA MET A 204 -5.27 -17.11 9.39
C MET A 204 -4.72 -15.68 9.32
N ALA A 205 -3.40 -15.49 9.35
CA ALA A 205 -2.77 -14.20 9.10
C ALA A 205 -3.11 -13.70 7.68
N LYS A 206 -2.98 -14.55 6.66
CA LYS A 206 -3.31 -14.18 5.28
C LYS A 206 -4.80 -13.87 5.10
N MET A 207 -5.69 -14.59 5.76
CA MET A 207 -7.12 -14.30 5.76
C MET A 207 -7.48 -12.95 6.41
N ARG A 208 -6.73 -12.51 7.43
CA ARG A 208 -6.89 -11.16 7.99
C ARG A 208 -6.50 -10.09 6.98
N GLU A 209 -5.38 -10.26 6.29
CA GLU A 209 -4.95 -9.34 5.23
C GLU A 209 -5.94 -9.27 4.06
N ILE A 210 -6.54 -10.40 3.68
CA ILE A 210 -7.61 -10.48 2.67
C ILE A 210 -8.82 -9.65 3.13
N ASN A 211 -9.26 -9.84 4.38
CA ASN A 211 -10.39 -9.08 4.94
C ASN A 211 -10.12 -7.57 4.94
N GLU A 212 -8.95 -7.17 5.43
CA GLU A 212 -8.53 -5.76 5.45
C GLU A 212 -8.49 -5.17 4.03
N THR A 213 -8.02 -5.94 3.06
CA THR A 213 -7.99 -5.52 1.65
C THR A 213 -9.40 -5.31 1.12
N ILE A 214 -10.30 -6.28 1.28
CA ILE A 214 -11.70 -6.21 0.81
C ILE A 214 -12.44 -5.01 1.44
N GLU A 215 -12.20 -4.72 2.72
CA GLU A 215 -12.87 -3.61 3.41
C GLU A 215 -12.34 -2.23 3.02
N ARG A 216 -11.04 -2.13 2.71
CA ARG A 216 -10.36 -0.85 2.44
C ARG A 216 -10.50 -0.40 0.98
N VAL A 217 -10.56 -1.34 0.04
CA VAL A 217 -10.37 -1.04 -1.38
C VAL A 217 -11.66 -1.14 -2.17
N SER A 218 -11.76 -0.36 -3.25
CA SER A 218 -12.79 -0.57 -4.26
C SER A 218 -12.34 -1.68 -5.21
N LEU A 219 -13.18 -2.69 -5.39
CA LEU A 219 -12.99 -3.79 -6.34
C LEU A 219 -14.00 -3.63 -7.49
N SER A 220 -13.67 -4.12 -8.68
CA SER A 220 -14.69 -4.27 -9.72
C SER A 220 -15.62 -5.44 -9.40
N GLU A 221 -16.76 -5.51 -10.07
CA GLU A 221 -17.67 -6.65 -10.00
C GLU A 221 -16.95 -7.98 -10.30
N LYS A 222 -16.06 -7.99 -11.30
CA LYS A 222 -15.25 -9.18 -11.62
C LYS A 222 -14.26 -9.53 -10.51
N GLY A 223 -13.68 -8.51 -9.89
CA GLY A 223 -12.80 -8.67 -8.72
C GLY A 223 -13.53 -9.32 -7.55
N LEU A 224 -14.75 -8.85 -7.24
CA LEU A 224 -15.61 -9.42 -6.19
C LEU A 224 -16.04 -10.86 -6.50
N GLN A 225 -16.47 -11.14 -7.73
CA GLN A 225 -16.84 -12.50 -8.15
C GLN A 225 -15.66 -13.48 -8.02
N HIS A 226 -14.46 -13.07 -8.45
CA HIS A 226 -13.26 -13.90 -8.31
C HIS A 226 -12.91 -14.13 -6.84
N ALA A 227 -13.00 -13.08 -6.01
CA ALA A 227 -12.78 -13.19 -4.58
C ALA A 227 -13.77 -14.18 -3.94
N GLN A 228 -15.05 -14.10 -4.30
CA GLN A 228 -16.11 -14.98 -3.82
C GLN A 228 -15.84 -16.45 -4.21
N GLU A 229 -15.41 -16.69 -5.45
CA GLU A 229 -15.04 -18.03 -5.93
C GLU A 229 -13.91 -18.63 -5.09
N MET A 230 -12.83 -17.87 -4.85
CA MET A 230 -11.67 -18.32 -4.07
C MET A 230 -12.04 -18.60 -2.61
N ILE A 231 -12.77 -17.71 -1.96
CA ILE A 231 -13.24 -17.91 -0.58
C ILE A 231 -14.15 -19.14 -0.47
N THR A 232 -15.01 -19.37 -1.46
CA THR A 232 -15.84 -20.58 -1.51
C THR A 232 -14.98 -21.85 -1.58
N ARG A 233 -13.95 -21.86 -2.42
CA ARG A 233 -13.01 -22.99 -2.50
C ARG A 233 -12.27 -23.21 -1.17
N HIS A 234 -11.78 -22.15 -0.54
CA HIS A 234 -11.10 -22.26 0.76
C HIS A 234 -12.02 -22.87 1.83
N LYS A 235 -13.28 -22.41 1.91
CA LYS A 235 -14.29 -22.98 2.81
C LYS A 235 -14.51 -24.46 2.55
N THR A 236 -14.60 -24.88 1.28
CA THR A 236 -14.75 -26.29 0.91
C THR A 236 -13.55 -27.12 1.37
N VAL A 237 -12.33 -26.65 1.15
CA VAL A 237 -11.11 -27.35 1.59
C VAL A 237 -11.05 -27.45 3.11
N LEU A 238 -11.32 -26.35 3.82
CA LEU A 238 -11.34 -26.34 5.30
C LEU A 238 -12.40 -27.29 5.87
N GLN A 239 -13.60 -27.34 5.29
CA GLN A 239 -14.63 -28.28 5.71
C GLN A 239 -14.20 -29.73 5.50
N ALA A 240 -13.60 -30.04 4.35
CA ALA A 240 -13.08 -31.37 4.05
C ALA A 240 -11.96 -31.78 5.01
N LEU A 241 -11.07 -30.84 5.39
CA LEU A 241 -10.03 -31.06 6.38
C LEU A 241 -10.61 -31.35 7.78
N ILE A 242 -11.63 -30.59 8.21
CA ILE A 242 -12.31 -30.81 9.51
C ILE A 242 -12.94 -32.21 9.59
N GLU A 243 -13.48 -32.69 8.47
CA GLU A 243 -14.14 -34.00 8.35
C GLU A 243 -13.16 -35.16 8.13
N ASP A 244 -11.88 -34.87 7.86
CA ASP A 244 -10.87 -35.91 7.60
C ASP A 244 -10.59 -36.70 8.90
N PRO A 245 -10.77 -38.03 8.91
CA PRO A 245 -10.49 -38.86 10.09
C PRO A 245 -9.01 -38.87 10.50
N LYS A 246 -8.09 -38.44 9.63
CA LYS A 246 -6.66 -38.29 9.95
C LYS A 246 -6.34 -36.96 10.62
N MET A 247 -7.27 -36.02 10.65
CA MET A 247 -7.07 -34.71 11.26
C MET A 247 -6.85 -34.84 12.77
N PRO A 248 -5.72 -34.34 13.33
CA PRO A 248 -5.53 -34.28 14.77
C PRO A 248 -6.67 -33.54 15.47
N GLU A 249 -7.19 -34.09 16.57
CA GLU A 249 -8.31 -33.48 17.31
C GLU A 249 -7.93 -32.09 17.84
N GLU A 250 -6.65 -31.89 18.16
CA GLU A 250 -6.08 -30.65 18.66
C GLU A 250 -6.11 -29.53 17.59
N ALA A 251 -6.07 -29.88 16.30
CA ALA A 251 -6.06 -28.92 15.19
C ALA A 251 -7.48 -28.50 14.75
N LYS A 252 -8.51 -29.29 15.06
CA LYS A 252 -9.90 -29.00 14.65
C LYS A 252 -10.43 -27.63 15.12
N PRO A 253 -10.16 -27.17 16.36
CA PRO A 253 -10.55 -25.82 16.77
C PRO A 253 -9.92 -24.72 15.90
N ALA A 254 -8.66 -24.89 15.46
CA ALA A 254 -7.97 -23.92 14.62
C ALA A 254 -8.58 -23.89 13.21
N LEU A 255 -8.88 -25.05 12.61
CA LEU A 255 -9.61 -25.15 11.35
C LEU A 255 -11.01 -24.52 11.43
N GLN A 256 -11.71 -24.70 12.54
CA GLN A 256 -13.02 -24.08 12.73
C GLN A 256 -12.92 -22.55 12.81
N ARG A 257 -11.87 -22.01 13.44
CA ARG A 257 -11.56 -20.57 13.42
C ARG A 257 -11.24 -20.10 12.00
N ALA A 258 -10.40 -20.81 11.26
CA ALA A 258 -10.07 -20.52 9.87
C ALA A 258 -11.32 -20.51 8.96
N LEU A 259 -12.24 -21.46 9.15
CA LEU A 259 -13.51 -21.53 8.43
C LEU A 259 -14.40 -20.32 8.77
N ASN A 260 -14.45 -19.91 10.05
CA ASN A 260 -15.19 -18.73 10.47
C ASN A 260 -14.58 -17.45 9.89
N ASN A 261 -13.24 -17.32 9.83
CA ASN A 261 -12.57 -16.19 9.18
C ASN A 261 -12.91 -16.11 7.68
N SER A 262 -13.03 -17.26 7.03
CA SER A 262 -13.45 -17.34 5.62
C SER A 262 -14.90 -16.90 5.42
N LYS A 263 -15.80 -17.16 6.38
CA LYS A 263 -17.17 -16.61 6.37
C LYS A 263 -17.19 -15.10 6.62
N ILE A 264 -16.30 -14.57 7.45
CA ILE A 264 -16.14 -13.12 7.65
C ILE A 264 -15.73 -12.46 6.34
N ALA A 265 -14.80 -13.06 5.59
CA ALA A 265 -14.38 -12.60 4.26
C ALA A 265 -15.54 -12.60 3.26
N GLU A 266 -16.30 -13.68 3.19
CA GLU A 266 -17.51 -13.80 2.35
C GLU A 266 -18.51 -12.67 2.67
N ASN A 267 -18.82 -12.47 3.96
CA ASN A 267 -19.70 -11.37 4.36
C ASN A 267 -19.13 -9.99 4.01
N ALA A 268 -17.80 -9.81 3.99
CA ALA A 268 -17.16 -8.57 3.58
C ALA A 268 -17.33 -8.32 2.07
N ILE A 269 -17.28 -9.37 1.25
CA ILE A 269 -17.57 -9.32 -0.18
C ILE A 269 -19.03 -8.92 -0.40
N GLU A 270 -19.99 -9.55 0.28
CA GLU A 270 -21.41 -9.19 0.18
C GLU A 270 -21.67 -7.71 0.55
N ARG A 271 -21.01 -7.21 1.60
CA ARG A 271 -21.08 -5.78 1.98
C ARG A 271 -20.48 -4.88 0.88
N ALA A 272 -19.41 -5.31 0.22
CA ALA A 272 -18.80 -4.55 -0.87
C ALA A 272 -19.71 -4.53 -2.12
N GLU A 273 -20.35 -5.66 -2.45
CA GLU A 273 -21.34 -5.75 -3.52
C GLU A 273 -22.55 -4.85 -3.24
N GLU A 274 -23.08 -4.86 -2.02
CA GLU A 274 -24.20 -3.99 -1.63
C GLU A 274 -23.84 -2.50 -1.79
N LYS A 275 -22.62 -2.11 -1.38
CA LYS A 275 -22.12 -0.73 -1.58
C LYS A 275 -22.05 -0.34 -3.05
N MET A 276 -21.74 -1.28 -3.95
CA MET A 276 -21.71 -1.00 -5.40
C MET A 276 -23.12 -0.89 -6.01
N MET A 277 -24.09 -1.64 -5.50
CA MET A 277 -25.48 -1.62 -6.00
C MET A 277 -26.30 -0.46 -5.44
N ARG A 278 -25.93 0.07 -4.28
CA ARG A 278 -26.64 1.20 -3.68
C ARG A 278 -26.37 2.44 -4.54
N PRO A 279 -27.39 3.03 -5.20
CA PRO A 279 -27.18 4.30 -5.89
C PRO A 279 -26.61 5.28 -4.86
N GLU A 280 -25.52 5.96 -5.20
CA GLU A 280 -24.98 7.05 -4.37
C GLU A 280 -26.18 7.92 -4.02
N SER A 281 -26.55 7.91 -2.74
CA SER A 281 -27.68 8.70 -2.29
C SER A 281 -27.34 10.13 -2.71
N PRO A 282 -28.22 10.81 -3.46
CA PRO A 282 -27.92 12.14 -3.97
C PRO A 282 -27.34 12.96 -2.82
N PRO A 283 -26.22 13.66 -3.03
CA PRO A 283 -25.55 14.42 -1.98
C PRO A 283 -26.63 15.19 -1.26
N ALA A 284 -26.80 14.91 0.04
CA ALA A 284 -27.98 15.29 0.81
C ALA A 284 -28.32 16.72 0.44
N GLU A 285 -29.39 16.89 -0.36
CA GLU A 285 -29.80 18.16 -0.93
C GLU A 285 -29.79 19.13 0.24
N GLU A 286 -28.87 20.11 0.23
CA GLU A 286 -28.65 21.02 1.35
C GLU A 286 -30.03 21.48 1.80
N ARG A 287 -30.49 20.94 2.94
CA ARG A 287 -31.79 21.32 3.47
C ARG A 287 -31.70 22.83 3.55
N PRO A 288 -32.56 23.58 2.83
CA PRO A 288 -32.44 25.02 2.76
C PRO A 288 -32.29 25.51 4.18
N GLU A 289 -31.16 26.19 4.47
CA GLU A 289 -30.91 26.77 5.78
C GLU A 289 -32.17 27.54 6.16
N VAL A 290 -32.93 26.98 7.10
CA VAL A 290 -34.09 27.65 7.64
C VAL A 290 -33.51 28.81 8.40
N SER A 291 -33.48 29.97 7.73
CA SER A 291 -33.05 31.23 8.30
C SER A 291 -33.70 31.37 9.67
N PRO A 292 -32.92 31.53 10.76
CA PRO A 292 -33.50 31.73 12.07
C PRO A 292 -34.32 33.02 12.03
N ALA A 293 -35.65 32.86 12.08
CA ALA A 293 -36.58 33.96 12.18
C ALA A 293 -36.24 34.78 13.43
N LYS A 294 -35.89 36.03 13.17
CA LYS A 294 -35.73 37.12 14.12
C LYS A 294 -37.07 37.37 14.82
N GLU A 295 -36.97 37.84 16.06
CA GLU A 295 -38.00 38.43 16.93
C GLU A 295 -38.66 37.50 17.96
N ARG A 296 -38.02 37.40 19.12
CA ARG A 296 -38.73 37.30 20.40
C ARG A 296 -38.51 38.61 21.18
N PRO A 297 -39.58 39.28 21.64
CA PRO A 297 -39.48 40.53 22.40
C PRO A 297 -38.87 40.32 23.78
N THR A 298 -38.14 41.34 24.18
CA THR A 298 -37.63 41.65 25.52
C THR A 298 -38.76 41.62 26.55
N GLU A 299 -38.74 40.68 27.49
CA GLU A 299 -39.39 40.85 28.79
C GLU A 299 -38.31 41.03 29.86
N MET A 300 -38.37 42.20 30.50
CA MET A 300 -37.54 42.57 31.62
C MET A 300 -38.05 41.88 32.88
N HIS A 301 -37.21 41.08 33.53
CA HIS A 301 -37.36 40.74 34.94
C HIS A 301 -36.02 40.92 35.66
N GLU A 302 -35.86 42.16 36.15
CA GLU A 302 -35.60 42.52 37.55
C GLU A 302 -34.81 41.53 38.45
N ASN A 303 -33.64 42.02 38.90
CA ASN A 303 -32.97 41.83 40.19
C ASN A 303 -33.13 40.49 40.93
N VAL A 304 -32.00 39.81 41.18
CA VAL A 304 -31.55 39.51 42.57
C VAL A 304 -30.02 39.46 42.59
N SER A 305 -29.47 40.29 43.47
CA SER A 305 -28.10 40.36 43.96
C SER A 305 -27.69 39.07 44.67
N GLU A 306 -26.47 38.58 44.46
CA GLU A 306 -25.68 38.04 45.59
C GLU A 306 -24.19 37.91 45.26
N GLU A 307 -23.43 38.14 46.31
CA GLU A 307 -22.01 38.46 46.38
C GLU A 307 -21.11 37.26 45.98
N ARG A 308 -19.95 37.56 45.38
CA ARG A 308 -18.82 36.64 45.35
C ARG A 308 -17.61 37.29 46.03
N PRO A 309 -17.07 36.70 47.11
CA PRO A 309 -15.80 37.12 47.66
C PRO A 309 -14.64 36.53 46.86
N THR A 310 -13.61 37.37 46.74
CA THR A 310 -12.19 37.09 46.56
C THR A 310 -11.69 35.84 47.28
N GLU A 311 -10.90 35.01 46.61
CA GLU A 311 -9.67 34.46 47.19
C GLU A 311 -8.69 33.96 46.11
N ALA A 312 -7.41 34.04 46.48
CA ALA A 312 -6.22 34.07 45.64
C ALA A 312 -5.50 32.69 45.62
N PRO A 313 -4.28 32.55 45.07
CA PRO A 313 -3.75 31.33 44.46
C PRO A 313 -2.97 30.42 45.43
N ALA A 314 -2.88 29.12 45.10
CA ALA A 314 -1.89 28.17 45.62
C ALA A 314 -1.28 27.46 44.40
N GLU A 315 -0.01 27.70 44.05
CA GLU A 315 1.18 27.03 44.57
C GLU A 315 1.21 25.50 44.37
N GLY A 316 2.18 25.07 43.55
CA GLY A 316 3.02 23.93 43.88
C GLY A 316 2.55 22.54 43.45
N ARG A 317 3.09 22.04 42.33
CA ARG A 317 3.61 20.66 42.32
C ARG A 317 4.67 20.44 41.25
N SER A 318 5.90 20.38 41.71
CA SER A 318 7.06 19.80 41.02
C SER A 318 6.88 18.28 41.02
N GLU A 319 6.82 17.64 39.84
CA GLU A 319 7.04 16.21 39.72
C GLU A 319 8.48 15.95 39.27
N GLU A 320 9.21 15.27 40.15
CA GLU A 320 10.54 14.73 39.94
C GLU A 320 10.53 13.68 38.84
N VAL A 321 11.42 13.85 37.86
CA VAL A 321 11.78 12.81 36.89
C VAL A 321 12.95 12.02 37.49
N PRO A 322 12.80 10.71 37.80
CA PRO A 322 13.92 9.90 38.22
C PRO A 322 14.78 9.46 37.04
N ALA A 323 16.07 9.39 37.34
CA ALA A 323 17.19 9.26 36.43
C ALA A 323 17.43 7.83 35.91
N LYS A 324 18.03 7.78 34.71
CA LYS A 324 19.12 6.88 34.27
C LYS A 324 19.05 5.41 34.70
N GLY A 325 18.49 4.59 33.81
CA GLY A 325 18.81 3.17 33.68
C GLY A 325 20.05 2.95 32.81
N ARG A 326 20.96 2.13 33.31
CA ARG A 326 22.28 1.72 32.82
C ARG A 326 22.16 0.69 31.68
N PRO A 327 23.01 0.68 30.64
CA PRO A 327 23.06 -0.45 29.72
C PRO A 327 23.71 -1.67 30.40
N GLU A 328 23.02 -2.80 30.33
CA GLU A 328 23.55 -4.13 30.68
C GLU A 328 24.66 -4.53 29.70
N GLU A 329 25.78 -4.97 30.28
CA GLU A 329 26.86 -5.67 29.59
C GLU A 329 26.36 -7.06 29.16
N VAL A 330 26.34 -7.31 27.85
CA VAL A 330 26.12 -8.66 27.31
C VAL A 330 27.45 -9.42 27.33
N PRO A 331 27.56 -10.58 28.00
CA PRO A 331 28.78 -11.36 28.01
C PRO A 331 28.99 -12.09 26.67
N ALA A 332 30.23 -11.99 26.17
CA ALA A 332 30.75 -12.78 25.06
C ALA A 332 30.66 -14.28 25.38
N GLY A 333 29.97 -15.04 24.52
CA GLY A 333 29.73 -16.46 24.69
C GLY A 333 29.92 -17.27 23.41
N LYS A 334 31.15 -17.79 23.25
CA LYS A 334 31.53 -19.05 22.58
C LYS A 334 31.18 -19.27 21.10
N VAL A 335 32.22 -19.09 20.29
CA VAL A 335 32.46 -19.79 19.03
C VAL A 335 32.49 -21.31 19.30
N SER A 336 31.58 -22.04 18.66
CA SER A 336 31.61 -23.50 18.56
C SER A 336 32.18 -23.87 17.19
N GLU A 337 33.44 -24.32 17.18
CA GLU A 337 34.03 -25.07 16.08
C GLU A 337 33.25 -26.38 15.89
N GLY A 338 32.62 -26.55 14.74
CA GLY A 338 31.96 -27.78 14.33
C GLY A 338 32.48 -28.22 12.97
N GLY A 339 33.63 -28.88 12.96
CA GLY A 339 34.17 -29.56 11.79
C GLY A 339 33.32 -30.78 11.43
N GLY A 340 32.89 -30.86 10.17
CA GLY A 340 32.23 -32.03 9.59
C GLY A 340 32.87 -32.37 8.25
N LYS A 341 33.97 -33.13 8.29
CA LYS A 341 34.46 -33.91 7.15
C LYS A 341 33.48 -35.07 6.90
N GLY A 342 33.08 -35.24 5.65
CA GLY A 342 32.36 -36.42 5.20
C GLY A 342 32.70 -36.71 3.73
N ASP A 343 33.79 -37.45 3.53
CA ASP A 343 34.11 -38.15 2.28
C ASP A 343 33.21 -39.40 2.17
N ARG A 344 32.46 -39.52 1.07
CA ARG A 344 32.35 -40.69 0.16
C ARG A 344 31.06 -40.70 -0.64
#